data_AF-A0A5S4YTR4-F1
#
_entry.id   AF-A0A5S4YTR4-F1
#
_cell.length_a   1.000
_cell.length_b   1.000
_cell.length_c   1.000
_cell.angle_alpha   90.00
_cell.angle_beta   90.00
_cell.angle_gamma   90.00
#
_symmetry.space_group_name_H-M   'P 1'
#
loop_
_entity.id
_entity.type
_entity.pdbx_description
1 polymer ?
#
loop_
_entity_poly.entity_id
_entity_poly.type
_entity_poly.pdbx_seq_one_letter_code
_entity_poly.pdbx_strand_id
1 'polypeptide(L)'
;MDMIASERRGVAVEPRLNIKMPRNPQMRKAKHARNSVGTSSSRNAQRHYERYLALARAEALKGDRIAAENYFQHADHYLRLMRDDGAAASSGGRS
;
A
#
# COMPACT_ATOMS: atom_id res chain seq x y z
N MET A 1 68.18 -18.76 -2.21
CA MET A 1 68.27 -17.84 -1.06
C MET A 1 67.45 -16.63 -1.46
N ASP A 2 66.34 -16.23 -0.84
CA ASP A 2 66.08 -16.12 0.60
C ASP A 2 64.57 -16.09 0.90
N MET A 3 64.24 -16.31 2.17
CA MET A 3 62.93 -16.57 2.74
C MET A 3 62.36 -15.30 3.42
N ILE A 4 61.02 -15.23 3.49
CA ILE A 4 60.22 -14.57 4.54
C ILE A 4 60.27 -13.02 4.63
N ALA A 5 59.13 -12.41 4.33
CA ALA A 5 58.59 -11.30 5.11
C ALA A 5 57.08 -11.47 5.27
N SER A 6 56.68 -12.06 6.39
CA SER A 6 55.36 -11.88 6.99
C SER A 6 55.15 -10.40 7.25
N GLU A 7 53.98 -9.85 6.95
CA GLU A 7 53.21 -9.12 7.96
C GLU A 7 51.82 -8.67 7.49
N ARG A 8 50.90 -8.73 8.46
CA ARG A 8 49.69 -7.90 8.64
C ARG A 8 48.46 -8.27 7.83
N ARG A 9 47.74 -9.23 8.41
CA ARG A 9 46.28 -9.24 8.65
C ARG A 9 45.59 -7.91 8.28
N GLY A 10 45.15 -7.80 7.04
CA GLY A 10 44.01 -6.96 6.69
C GLY A 10 42.75 -7.76 7.00
N VAL A 11 42.00 -7.34 8.01
CA VAL A 11 40.63 -7.82 8.24
C VAL A 11 39.86 -7.55 6.95
N ALA A 12 39.52 -8.63 6.24
CA ALA A 12 38.61 -8.57 5.12
C ALA A 12 37.28 -7.99 5.63
N VAL A 13 37.06 -6.71 5.36
CA VAL A 13 35.73 -6.13 5.42
C VAL A 13 34.96 -6.75 4.26
N GLU A 14 34.33 -7.88 4.53
CA GLU A 14 33.32 -8.48 3.67
C GLU A 14 32.33 -7.37 3.28
N PRO A 15 32.24 -6.95 2.01
CA PRO A 15 31.16 -6.07 1.60
C PRO A 15 29.90 -6.87 1.84
N ARG A 16 29.07 -6.40 2.79
CA ARG A 16 27.83 -7.06 3.18
C ARG A 16 27.13 -7.54 1.94
N LEU A 17 27.02 -8.86 1.82
CA LEU A 17 26.26 -9.53 0.78
C LEU A 17 24.93 -8.77 0.70
N ASN A 18 24.76 -8.01 -0.39
CA ASN A 18 23.49 -7.42 -0.74
C ASN A 18 22.58 -8.61 -1.01
N ILE A 19 21.92 -9.10 0.04
CA ILE A 19 20.77 -9.98 -0.05
C ILE A 19 19.74 -9.13 -0.77
N LYS A 20 19.81 -9.18 -2.09
CA LYS A 20 18.75 -8.79 -3.00
C LYS A 20 17.63 -9.75 -2.65
N MET A 21 16.83 -9.41 -1.64
CA MET A 21 15.50 -9.99 -1.54
C MET A 21 14.89 -9.76 -2.93
N PRO A 22 14.49 -10.80 -3.66
CA PRO A 22 13.64 -10.57 -4.81
C PRO A 22 12.40 -9.93 -4.20
N ARG A 23 12.30 -8.61 -4.34
CA ARG A 23 11.06 -7.91 -4.06
C ARG A 23 10.11 -8.53 -5.07
N ASN A 24 9.35 -9.52 -4.60
CA ASN A 24 8.33 -10.20 -5.39
C ASN A 24 7.57 -9.07 -6.06
N PRO A 25 7.68 -8.89 -7.38
CA PRO A 25 6.90 -7.88 -8.06
C PRO A 25 5.51 -8.50 -8.11
N GLN A 26 4.83 -8.50 -6.96
CA GLN A 26 3.42 -8.77 -6.87
C GLN A 26 2.82 -7.87 -7.92
N MET A 27 2.40 -8.54 -9.00
CA MET A 27 2.21 -7.93 -10.29
C MET A 27 1.48 -6.63 -10.08
N ARG A 28 2.16 -5.51 -10.36
CA ARG A 28 1.48 -4.23 -10.43
C ARG A 28 0.60 -4.37 -11.65
N LYS A 29 -0.57 -5.00 -11.47
CA LYS A 29 -1.66 -5.03 -12.44
C LYS A 29 -1.78 -3.57 -12.85
N ALA A 30 -1.38 -3.28 -14.09
CA ALA A 30 -1.62 -2.01 -14.71
C ALA A 30 -3.11 -1.77 -14.52
N LYS A 31 -3.44 -0.89 -13.57
CA LYS A 31 -4.83 -0.64 -13.21
C LYS A 31 -5.38 0.09 -14.43
N HIS A 32 -6.15 -0.68 -15.19
CA HIS A 32 -7.01 -0.34 -16.29
C HIS A 32 -7.27 1.16 -16.38
N ALA A 33 -7.09 1.68 -17.60
CA ALA A 33 -7.46 3.00 -18.03
C ALA A 33 -8.61 3.58 -17.20
N ARG A 34 -8.35 4.75 -16.62
CA ARG A 34 -9.29 5.61 -15.90
C ARG A 34 -10.57 5.78 -16.73
N ASN A 35 -11.54 4.90 -16.51
CA ASN A 35 -12.86 5.05 -17.09
C ASN A 35 -13.91 4.61 -16.08
N SER A 36 -14.41 5.56 -15.29
CA SER A 36 -15.83 5.66 -14.97
C SER A 36 -16.12 7.04 -14.37
N VAL A 37 -16.43 7.94 -15.28
CA VAL A 37 -17.02 9.27 -15.07
C VAL A 37 -18.12 9.25 -13.99
N GLY A 38 -17.80 9.81 -12.81
CA GLY A 38 -18.42 11.05 -12.32
C GLY A 38 -19.66 10.98 -11.42
N THR A 39 -20.41 9.88 -11.32
CA THR A 39 -21.61 9.89 -10.43
C THR A 39 -21.96 8.52 -9.83
N SER A 40 -21.77 7.43 -10.58
CA SER A 40 -22.04 6.07 -10.10
C SER A 40 -20.94 5.50 -9.19
N SER A 41 -19.70 5.95 -9.37
CA SER A 41 -18.54 5.54 -8.56
C SER A 41 -18.74 5.95 -7.10
N SER A 42 -19.13 7.20 -6.85
CA SER A 42 -19.32 7.75 -5.51
C SER A 42 -20.44 7.04 -4.71
N ARG A 43 -21.61 6.80 -5.31
CA ARG A 43 -22.71 6.07 -4.65
C ARG A 43 -22.31 4.63 -4.30
N ASN A 44 -21.61 3.95 -5.20
CA ASN A 44 -21.12 2.60 -4.93
C ASN A 44 -20.02 2.60 -3.86
N ALA A 45 -19.11 3.57 -3.89
CA ALA A 45 -18.06 3.73 -2.90
C ALA A 45 -18.62 3.99 -1.49
N GLN A 46 -19.71 4.75 -1.36
CA GLN A 46 -20.41 4.94 -0.08
C GLN A 46 -20.86 3.62 0.53
N ARG A 47 -21.55 2.80 -0.26
CA ARG A 47 -22.06 1.50 0.18
C ARG A 47 -20.93 0.56 0.60
N HIS A 48 -19.81 0.60 -0.12
CA HIS A 48 -18.62 -0.18 0.23
C HIS A 48 -18.01 0.31 1.55
N TYR A 49 -17.86 1.62 1.73
CA TYR A 49 -17.36 2.22 2.97
C TYR A 49 -18.16 1.78 4.19
N GLU A 50 -19.48 1.91 4.15
CA GLU A 50 -20.37 1.53 5.26
C GLU A 50 -20.28 0.03 5.58
N ARG A 51 -20.23 -0.82 4.53
CA ARG A 51 -20.07 -2.26 4.69
C ARG A 51 -18.76 -2.62 5.37
N TYR A 52 -17.63 -2.04 4.93
CA TYR A 52 -16.32 -2.34 5.50
C TYR A 52 -16.18 -1.82 6.93
N LEU A 53 -16.81 -0.68 7.26
CA LEU A 53 -16.89 -0.22 8.65
C LEU A 53 -17.64 -1.20 9.56
N ALA A 54 -18.77 -1.73 9.10
CA ALA A 54 -19.53 -2.70 9.87
C ALA A 54 -18.75 -4.01 10.09
N LEU A 55 -18.07 -4.50 9.04
CA LEU A 55 -17.21 -5.69 9.13
C LEU A 55 -16.03 -5.47 10.08
N ALA A 56 -15.35 -4.32 9.99
CA ALA A 56 -14.22 -4.00 10.86
C ALA A 56 -14.63 -4.01 12.35
N ARG A 57 -15.79 -3.43 12.66
CA ARG A 57 -16.32 -3.43 14.03
C ARG A 57 -16.70 -4.83 14.49
N ALA A 58 -17.31 -5.64 13.63
CA ALA A 58 -17.66 -7.01 13.95
C ALA A 58 -16.42 -7.86 14.25
N GLU A 59 -15.36 -7.77 13.45
CA GLU A 59 -14.11 -8.49 13.70
C GLU A 59 -13.37 -7.96 14.94
N ALA A 60 -13.40 -6.64 15.18
CA ALA A 60 -12.84 -6.07 16.39
C ALA A 60 -13.52 -6.60 17.67
N LEU A 61 -14.85 -6.76 17.64
CA LEU A 61 -15.62 -7.36 18.74
C LEU A 61 -15.33 -8.85 18.93
N LYS A 62 -15.05 -9.59 17.85
CA LYS A 62 -14.59 -10.98 17.92
C LYS A 62 -13.15 -11.11 18.42
N GLY A 63 -12.39 -10.02 18.47
CA GLY A 63 -10.99 -9.99 18.90
C GLY A 63 -9.98 -10.19 17.76
N ASP A 64 -10.42 -10.31 16.50
CA ASP A 64 -9.53 -10.39 15.34
C ASP A 64 -9.09 -8.99 14.91
N ARG A 65 -8.02 -8.52 15.54
CA ARG A 65 -7.46 -7.18 15.29
C ARG A 65 -6.87 -7.03 13.89
N ILE A 66 -6.29 -8.10 13.34
CA ILE A 66 -5.65 -8.06 12.01
C ILE A 66 -6.71 -7.94 10.92
N ALA A 67 -7.79 -8.73 11.01
CA ALA A 67 -8.92 -8.62 10.09
C ALA A 67 -9.61 -7.25 10.23
N ALA A 68 -9.82 -6.77 11.46
CA ALA A 68 -10.40 -5.45 11.70
C ALA A 68 -9.58 -4.34 11.02
N GLU A 69 -8.26 -4.35 11.18
CA GLU A 69 -7.37 -3.34 10.57
C GLU A 69 -7.37 -3.41 9.05
N ASN A 70 -7.39 -4.63 8.48
CA ASN A 70 -7.54 -4.83 7.04
C ASN A 70 -8.83 -4.18 6.52
N TYR A 71 -9.96 -4.39 7.21
CA TYR A 71 -11.23 -3.76 6.84
C TYR A 71 -11.25 -2.24 7.06
N PHE A 72 -10.56 -1.72 8.07
CA PHE A 72 -10.41 -0.26 8.24
C PHE A 72 -9.61 0.37 7.10
N GLN A 73 -8.55 -0.28 6.63
CA GLN A 73 -7.82 0.17 5.44
C GLN A 73 -8.70 0.18 4.20
N HIS A 74 -9.56 -0.83 4.03
CA HIS A 74 -10.56 -0.85 2.96
C HIS A 74 -11.55 0.32 3.07
N ALA A 75 -12.07 0.59 4.27
CA ALA A 75 -12.95 1.73 4.49
C ALA A 75 -12.26 3.06 4.15
N ASP A 76 -11.02 3.29 4.60
CA ASP A 76 -10.26 4.51 4.26
C ASP A 76 -10.09 4.67 2.74
N HIS A 77 -9.82 3.57 2.04
CA HIS A 77 -9.66 3.59 0.58
C HIS A 77 -10.92 4.11 -0.13
N TYR A 78 -12.10 3.60 0.23
CA TYR A 78 -13.37 4.05 -0.37
C TYR A 78 -13.72 5.48 0.02
N LEU A 79 -13.43 5.89 1.26
CA LEU A 79 -13.60 7.27 1.71
C LEU A 79 -12.76 8.24 0.86
N ARG A 80 -11.52 7.87 0.53
CA ARG A 80 -10.65 8.67 -0.34
C ARG A 80 -11.17 8.73 -1.77
N LEU A 81 -11.67 7.62 -2.31
CA LEU A 81 -12.27 7.56 -3.64
C LEU A 81 -13.46 8.52 -3.76
N MET A 82 -14.38 8.50 -2.77
CA MET A 82 -15.53 9.41 -2.73
C MET A 82 -15.14 10.89 -2.68
N ARG A 83 -14.07 11.21 -1.95
CA ARG A 83 -13.54 12.58 -1.83
C ARG A 83 -12.86 13.04 -3.12
N ASP A 84 -12.15 12.15 -3.81
CA ASP A 84 -11.51 12.44 -5.10
C ASP A 84 -12.56 12.71 -6.20
N ASP A 85 -13.61 11.87 -6.26
CA ASP A 85 -14.78 12.06 -7.14
C ASP A 85 -15.50 13.41 -6.85
N GLY A 86 -15.69 13.75 -5.57
CA GLY A 86 -16.33 15.01 -5.16
C GLY A 86 -15.46 16.26 -5.34
N ALA A 87 -14.14 16.14 -5.15
CA ALA A 87 -13.20 17.24 -5.34
C ALA A 87 -13.07 17.62 -6.83
N ALA A 88 -13.06 16.63 -7.73
CA ALA A 88 -13.05 16.86 -9.18
C ALA A 88 -14.30 17.61 -9.68
N ALA A 89 -15.46 17.44 -9.04
CA ALA A 89 -16.67 18.19 -9.34
C ALA A 89 -16.63 19.65 -8.84
N SER A 90 -15.79 19.96 -7.85
CA SER A 90 -15.70 21.31 -7.24
C SER A 90 -14.65 22.23 -7.90
N SER A 91 -13.77 21.70 -8.76
CA SER A 91 -12.72 22.49 -9.42
C SER A 91 -13.14 23.12 -10.76
N GLY A 92 -14.44 23.12 -11.09
CA GLY A 92 -15.00 23.68 -12.34
C GLY A 92 -15.50 25.12 -12.25
N GLY A 93 -15.21 25.85 -11.17
CA GLY A 93 -15.71 27.21 -10.99
C GLY A 93 -14.73 28.07 -10.23
N ARG A 94 -13.87 28.79 -10.97
CA ARG A 94 -13.35 30.13 -10.62
C ARG A 94 -12.38 30.59 -11.71
N SER A 95 -12.98 31.42 -12.58
CA SER A 95 -12.46 32.66 -13.19
C SER A 95 -11.04 32.68 -13.72
#